data_AF-A0A940U713-F1
#
_entry.id   AF-A0A940U713-F1
#
_cell.length_a   1.000
_cell.length_b   1.000
_cell.length_c   1.000
_cell.angle_alpha   90.00
_cell.angle_beta   90.00
_cell.angle_gamma   90.00
#
_symmetry.space_group_name_H-M   'P 1'
#
loop_
_entity.id
_entity.type
_entity.pdbx_description
1 polymer ?
#
loop_
_entity_poly.entity_id
_entity_poly.type
_entity_poly.pdbx_seq_one_letter_code
_entity_poly.pdbx_strand_id
1 'polypeptide(L)'
;MSNGIKFRVECGECGRTFLSPDRKKKVCPRCVEKVEKREEWRKKEKEAEEKKRQEVKKQAATKAPSPSPKPALPLTEDLKERIFNEYEPYRHQEALPWKEIHRAIAKNMKIPKRLVGEALKDERKRLDIPKETRQEIIRRYHDYVVQMERPPKGRRKTIAADLGVTFRAVAVTVRDWKRELSSVKELNREQRFRIEKSYFQALENRRPLADLAEEMAGAIGGSPFDILRYLDLIHDGIERLKKVPDATPEEWKVVLSAYTEYLSAASPPEPFLHNLIAAKTGVTPQTVHKTLLQYRLERLREAIIPDPN
;
A
#
# COMPACT_ATOMS: atom_id res chain seq x y z
N MET A 1 24.92 41.72 46.98
CA MET A 1 24.13 40.99 45.97
C MET A 1 24.00 39.55 46.45
N SER A 2 22.80 39.14 46.85
CA SER A 2 22.55 37.92 47.62
C SER A 2 22.79 36.66 46.77
N ASN A 3 23.85 35.91 47.08
CA ASN A 3 24.12 34.58 46.53
C ASN A 3 23.13 33.56 47.13
N GLY A 4 21.91 33.51 46.59
CA GLY A 4 20.91 32.51 46.96
C GLY A 4 21.32 31.09 46.58
N ILE A 5 20.79 30.10 47.32
CA ILE A 5 21.00 28.66 47.10
C ILE A 5 20.63 28.30 45.65
N LYS A 6 21.57 27.70 44.91
CA LYS A 6 21.35 27.24 43.53
C LYS A 6 21.06 25.74 43.52
N PHE A 7 19.91 25.36 42.96
CA PHE A 7 19.50 23.97 42.81
C PHE A 7 19.96 23.42 41.46
N ARG A 8 20.44 22.18 41.44
CA ARG A 8 20.69 21.44 40.21
C ARG A 8 19.37 20.85 39.72
N VAL A 9 18.90 21.33 38.56
CA VAL A 9 17.62 20.93 37.97
C VAL A 9 17.86 20.38 36.59
N GLU A 10 17.14 19.32 36.21
CA GLU A 10 17.23 18.71 34.89
C GLU A 10 16.23 19.37 33.92
N CYS A 11 16.68 19.68 32.71
CA CYS A 11 15.85 20.26 31.66
C CYS A 11 14.92 19.21 31.05
N GLY A 12 13.60 19.40 31.15
CA GLY A 12 12.61 18.50 30.55
C GLY A 12 12.64 18.42 29.02
N GLU A 13 13.30 19.35 28.33
CA GLU A 13 13.39 19.37 26.87
C GLU A 13 14.65 18.70 26.32
N CYS A 14 15.77 18.73 27.05
CA CYS A 14 17.06 18.23 26.54
C CYS A 14 17.84 17.34 27.52
N GLY A 15 17.27 17.03 28.69
CA GLY A 15 17.88 16.16 29.71
C GLY A 15 19.14 16.74 30.39
N ARG A 16 19.55 17.97 30.07
CA ARG A 16 20.75 18.57 30.68
C ARG A 16 20.44 19.15 32.05
N THR A 17 21.26 18.81 33.04
CA THR A 17 21.25 19.50 34.34
C THR A 17 21.83 20.91 34.24
N PHE A 18 21.15 21.89 34.84
CA PHE A 18 21.58 23.27 34.98
C PHE A 18 21.31 23.79 36.40
N LEU A 19 22.01 24.86 36.79
CA LEU A 19 21.83 25.48 38.10
C LEU A 19 20.78 26.59 38.01
N SER A 20 19.78 26.54 38.87
CA SER A 20 18.69 27.51 38.94
C SER A 20 18.42 27.90 40.41
N PRO A 21 18.19 29.19 40.71
CA PRO A 21 17.70 29.60 42.02
C PRO A 21 16.26 29.13 42.29
N ASP A 22 15.51 28.78 41.24
CA ASP A 22 14.16 28.25 41.31
C ASP A 22 14.14 26.75 40.98
N ARG A 23 13.71 25.93 41.95
CA ARG A 23 13.57 24.47 41.83
C ARG A 23 12.43 24.04 40.89
N LYS A 24 11.46 24.93 40.61
CA LYS A 24 10.32 24.65 39.72
C LYS A 24 10.66 24.86 38.25
N LYS A 25 11.84 25.41 37.93
CA LYS A 25 12.22 25.73 36.55
C LYS A 25 12.52 24.46 35.75
N LYS A 26 11.66 24.13 34.78
CA LYS A 26 11.74 22.87 33.99
C LYS A 26 12.58 22.97 32.72
N VAL A 27 12.98 24.16 32.30
CA VAL A 27 13.65 24.41 31.02
C VAL A 27 14.96 25.18 31.24
N CYS A 28 16.06 24.70 30.67
CA CYS A 28 17.37 25.34 30.78
C CYS A 28 17.44 26.61 29.92
N PRO A 29 18.35 27.56 30.24
CA PRO A 29 18.48 28.83 29.50
C PRO A 29 18.67 28.65 27.98
N ARG A 30 19.32 27.57 27.53
CA ARG A 30 19.49 27.26 26.11
C ARG A 30 18.21 26.81 25.40
N CYS A 31 17.26 26.25 26.14
CA CYS A 31 16.01 25.72 25.59
C CYS A 31 14.84 26.70 25.75
N VAL A 32 14.96 27.72 26.61
CA VAL A 32 13.91 28.73 26.85
C VAL A 32 13.46 29.37 25.54
N GLU A 33 14.39 29.89 24.74
CA GLU A 33 14.06 30.57 23.47
C GLU A 33 13.39 29.62 22.44
N LYS A 34 13.74 28.33 22.47
CA LYS A 34 13.11 27.31 21.60
C LYS A 34 11.70 26.96 22.05
N VAL A 35 11.46 26.88 23.36
CA VAL A 35 10.13 26.62 23.93
C VAL A 35 9.22 27.82 23.68
N GLU A 36 9.70 29.04 23.91
CA GLU A 36 8.96 30.28 23.65
C GLU A 36 8.54 30.39 22.18
N LYS A 37 9.46 30.16 21.22
CA LYS A 37 9.13 30.12 19.78
C LYS A 37 8.09 29.06 19.43
N ARG A 38 8.13 27.88 20.08
CA ARG A 38 7.16 26.80 19.86
C ARG A 38 5.79 27.16 20.45
N GLU A 39 5.73 27.82 21.59
CA GLU A 39 4.49 28.29 22.20
C GLU A 39 3.85 29.44 21.42
N GLU A 40 4.65 30.38 20.92
CA GLU A 40 4.19 31.44 20.02
C GLU A 40 3.63 30.87 18.72
N TRP A 41 4.29 29.86 18.15
CA TRP A 41 3.79 29.17 16.96
C TRP A 41 2.44 28.48 17.25
N ARG A 42 2.30 27.80 18.40
CA ARG A 42 1.03 27.19 18.82
C ARG A 42 -0.07 28.23 19.08
N LYS A 43 0.25 29.40 19.64
CA LYS A 43 -0.71 30.50 19.81
C LYS A 43 -1.16 31.04 18.46
N LYS A 44 -0.23 31.29 17.53
CA LYS A 44 -0.55 31.73 16.16
C LYS A 44 -1.40 30.71 15.40
N GLU A 45 -1.14 29.41 15.58
CA GLU A 45 -1.93 28.35 14.97
C GLU A 45 -3.36 28.30 15.53
N LYS A 46 -3.51 28.42 16.85
CA LYS A 46 -4.83 28.52 17.51
C LYS A 46 -5.59 29.77 17.10
N GLU A 47 -4.94 30.93 17.05
CA GLU A 47 -5.54 32.19 16.58
C GLU A 47 -5.92 32.11 15.10
N ALA A 48 -5.11 31.45 14.26
CA ALA A 48 -5.44 31.22 12.86
C ALA A 48 -6.64 30.26 12.69
N GLU A 49 -6.73 29.21 13.51
CA GLU A 49 -7.87 28.30 13.51
C GLU A 49 -9.14 29.00 14.02
N GLU A 50 -9.03 29.84 15.04
CA GLU A 50 -10.14 30.61 15.58
C GLU A 50 -10.61 31.70 14.60
N LYS A 51 -9.69 32.39 13.92
CA LYS A 51 -10.01 33.31 12.83
C LYS A 51 -10.69 32.59 11.67
N LYS A 52 -10.23 31.39 11.27
CA LYS A 52 -10.93 30.57 10.27
C LYS A 52 -12.34 30.18 10.73
N ARG A 53 -12.53 29.81 12.00
CA ARG A 53 -13.87 29.51 12.55
C ARG A 53 -14.76 30.75 12.57
N GLN A 54 -14.21 31.92 12.89
CA GLN A 54 -14.96 33.18 12.88
C GLN A 54 -15.28 33.67 11.46
N GLU A 55 -14.39 33.48 10.48
CA GLU A 55 -14.66 33.74 9.06
C GLU A 55 -15.75 32.81 8.51
N VAL A 56 -15.72 31.51 8.86
CA VAL A 56 -16.79 30.57 8.49
C VAL A 56 -18.12 30.98 9.11
N LYS A 57 -18.13 31.47 10.36
CA LYS A 57 -19.35 32.02 11.00
C LYS A 57 -19.82 33.33 10.37
N LYS A 58 -18.92 34.25 10.02
CA LYS A 58 -19.28 35.51 9.35
C LYS A 58 -19.79 35.28 7.93
N GLN A 59 -19.20 34.35 7.17
CA GLN A 59 -19.68 33.93 5.85
C GLN A 59 -21.03 33.18 5.91
N ALA A 60 -21.37 32.57 7.06
CA ALA A 60 -22.70 32.02 7.32
C ALA A 60 -23.73 33.09 7.70
N ALA A 61 -23.31 34.22 8.28
CA ALA A 61 -24.18 35.31 8.72
C ALA A 61 -24.46 36.37 7.64
N THR A 62 -23.56 36.56 6.66
CA THR A 62 -23.76 37.50 5.53
C THR A 62 -24.41 36.87 4.30
N LYS A 63 -24.65 35.56 4.29
CA LYS A 63 -25.60 34.97 3.32
C LYS A 63 -27.00 35.27 3.83
N ALA A 64 -27.75 36.06 3.05
CA ALA A 64 -29.20 36.20 3.17
C ALA A 64 -29.84 34.84 3.50
N PRO A 65 -30.90 34.78 4.33
CA PRO A 65 -31.56 33.53 4.68
C PRO A 65 -31.81 32.78 3.38
N SER A 66 -31.13 31.65 3.24
CA SER A 66 -31.36 30.77 2.12
C SER A 66 -32.86 30.49 2.09
N PRO A 67 -33.52 30.55 0.92
CA PRO A 67 -34.90 30.10 0.84
C PRO A 67 -34.96 28.72 1.52
N SER A 68 -35.98 28.56 2.35
CA SER A 68 -36.33 27.31 3.05
C SER A 68 -35.86 26.10 2.25
N PRO A 69 -35.22 25.09 2.90
CA PRO A 69 -34.65 23.98 2.18
C PRO A 69 -35.73 23.43 1.25
N LYS A 70 -35.49 23.53 -0.07
CA LYS A 70 -36.33 22.91 -1.08
C LYS A 70 -36.61 21.49 -0.58
N PRO A 71 -37.88 21.02 -0.63
CA PRO A 71 -38.27 19.75 -0.06
C PRO A 71 -37.22 18.72 -0.47
N ALA A 72 -36.63 18.06 0.54
CA ALA A 72 -35.63 17.03 0.33
C ALA A 72 -36.18 16.13 -0.76
N LEU A 73 -35.54 16.10 -1.93
CA LEU A 73 -35.89 15.18 -3.00
C LEU A 73 -35.98 13.81 -2.31
N PRO A 74 -37.21 13.27 -2.13
CA PRO A 74 -37.34 12.00 -1.46
C PRO A 74 -36.54 11.01 -2.29
N LEU A 75 -35.85 10.10 -1.61
CA LEU A 75 -35.11 9.06 -2.29
C LEU A 75 -36.14 8.10 -2.93
N THR A 76 -36.62 8.47 -4.13
CA THR A 76 -37.54 7.68 -4.92
C THR A 76 -36.83 6.42 -5.41
N GLU A 77 -37.57 5.33 -5.60
CA GLU A 77 -36.99 4.08 -6.12
C GLU A 77 -36.31 4.30 -7.47
N ASP A 78 -36.89 5.13 -8.36
CA ASP A 78 -36.27 5.52 -9.64
C ASP A 78 -34.92 6.23 -9.46
N LEU A 79 -34.79 7.06 -8.41
CA LEU A 79 -33.54 7.76 -8.11
C LEU A 79 -32.51 6.77 -7.53
N LYS A 80 -32.95 5.79 -6.72
CA LYS A 80 -32.08 4.71 -6.24
C LYS A 80 -31.56 3.88 -7.41
N GLU A 81 -32.43 3.43 -8.31
CA GLU A 81 -32.04 2.62 -9.46
C GLU A 81 -31.03 3.35 -10.35
N ARG A 82 -31.24 4.65 -10.58
CA ARG A 82 -30.25 5.48 -11.30
C ARG A 82 -28.91 5.58 -10.58
N ILE A 83 -28.90 5.72 -9.26
CA ILE A 83 -27.68 5.70 -8.44
C ILE A 83 -27.01 4.32 -8.49
N PHE A 84 -27.78 3.24 -8.50
CA PHE A 84 -27.28 1.88 -8.61
C PHE A 84 -26.65 1.59 -9.97
N ASN A 85 -27.30 1.99 -11.07
CA ASN A 85 -26.76 1.87 -12.41
C ASN A 85 -25.44 2.64 -12.56
N GLU A 86 -25.35 3.82 -11.95
CA GLU A 86 -24.12 4.62 -11.92
C GLU A 86 -23.05 4.02 -11.00
N TYR A 87 -23.44 3.20 -10.02
CA TYR A 87 -22.54 2.47 -9.13
C TYR A 87 -21.98 1.19 -9.77
N GLU A 88 -22.69 0.55 -10.70
CA GLU A 88 -22.31 -0.74 -11.29
C GLU A 88 -20.86 -0.77 -11.85
N PRO A 89 -20.35 0.28 -12.53
CA PRO A 89 -18.94 0.34 -12.93
C PRO A 89 -17.97 0.25 -11.74
N TYR A 90 -18.30 0.88 -10.61
CA TYR A 90 -17.48 0.89 -9.40
C TYR A 90 -17.57 -0.41 -8.60
N ARG A 91 -18.58 -1.24 -8.85
CA ARG A 91 -18.72 -2.58 -8.28
C ARG A 91 -17.62 -3.53 -8.74
N HIS A 92 -17.16 -3.35 -9.98
CA HIS A 92 -16.15 -4.18 -10.62
C HIS A 92 -14.74 -3.55 -10.67
N GLN A 93 -14.62 -2.25 -10.38
CA GLN A 93 -13.33 -1.54 -10.31
C GLN A 93 -12.55 -1.84 -9.02
N GLU A 94 -11.25 -1.53 -9.04
CA GLU A 94 -10.39 -1.62 -7.85
C GLU A 94 -11.01 -0.84 -6.69
N ALA A 95 -10.94 -1.39 -5.47
CA ALA A 95 -11.77 -0.93 -4.35
C ALA A 95 -11.49 0.54 -3.96
N LEU A 96 -12.13 1.51 -4.60
CA LEU A 96 -12.04 2.89 -4.18
C LEU A 96 -12.75 3.06 -2.82
N PRO A 97 -12.24 3.93 -1.93
CA PRO A 97 -12.94 4.29 -0.72
C PRO A 97 -14.38 4.74 -1.03
N TRP A 98 -15.36 4.28 -0.25
CA TRP A 98 -16.77 4.67 -0.41
C TRP A 98 -16.97 6.19 -0.45
N LYS A 99 -16.15 6.95 0.29
CA LYS A 99 -16.18 8.42 0.29
C LYS A 99 -15.90 9.02 -1.10
N GLU A 100 -15.05 8.37 -1.90
CA GLU A 100 -14.67 8.79 -3.24
C GLU A 100 -15.74 8.37 -4.26
N ILE A 101 -16.26 7.14 -4.15
CA ILE A 101 -17.37 6.65 -4.99
C ILE A 101 -18.61 7.53 -4.81
N HIS A 102 -19.00 7.81 -3.57
CA HIS A 102 -20.13 8.70 -3.30
C HIS A 102 -19.89 10.10 -3.87
N ARG A 103 -18.63 10.58 -3.89
CA ARG A 103 -18.28 11.89 -4.46
C ARG A 103 -18.34 11.87 -5.98
N ALA A 104 -17.88 10.81 -6.61
CA ALA A 104 -17.91 10.64 -8.06
C ALA A 104 -19.35 10.57 -8.59
N ILE A 105 -20.18 9.71 -7.98
CA ILE A 105 -21.60 9.57 -8.34
C ILE A 105 -22.37 10.88 -8.06
N ALA A 106 -22.16 11.50 -6.89
CA ALA A 106 -22.79 12.79 -6.57
C ALA A 106 -22.43 13.89 -7.57
N LYS A 107 -21.16 13.92 -8.03
CA LYS A 107 -20.70 14.87 -9.03
C LYS A 107 -21.31 14.59 -10.40
N ASN A 108 -21.40 13.33 -10.82
CA ASN A 108 -21.94 12.98 -12.13
C ASN A 108 -23.46 13.23 -12.21
N MET A 109 -24.20 12.79 -11.20
CA MET A 109 -25.66 12.93 -11.14
C MET A 109 -26.14 14.30 -10.63
N LYS A 110 -25.21 15.18 -10.18
CA LYS A 110 -25.50 16.48 -9.56
C LYS A 110 -26.46 16.40 -8.35
N ILE A 111 -26.33 15.33 -7.56
CA ILE A 111 -27.15 15.08 -6.36
C ILE A 111 -26.34 15.21 -5.07
N PRO A 112 -26.98 15.48 -3.91
CA PRO A 112 -26.29 15.49 -2.63
C PRO A 112 -25.63 14.14 -2.29
N LYS A 113 -24.37 14.19 -1.84
CA LYS A 113 -23.59 13.01 -1.40
C LYS A 113 -24.32 12.15 -0.35
N ARG A 114 -25.17 12.79 0.48
CA ARG A 114 -25.96 12.10 1.51
C ARG A 114 -26.96 11.12 0.88
N LEU A 115 -27.65 11.51 -0.19
CA LEU A 115 -28.64 10.67 -0.87
C LEU A 115 -27.98 9.47 -1.55
N VAL A 116 -26.80 9.67 -2.16
CA VAL A 116 -26.00 8.55 -2.71
C VAL A 116 -25.62 7.54 -1.63
N GLY A 117 -25.15 8.04 -0.47
CA GLY A 117 -24.78 7.16 0.64
C GLY A 117 -25.96 6.43 1.26
N GLU A 118 -27.16 7.00 1.20
CA GLU A 118 -28.39 6.38 1.68
C GLU A 118 -28.91 5.33 0.69
N ALA A 119 -28.86 5.61 -0.61
CA ALA A 119 -29.21 4.65 -1.67
C ALA A 119 -28.29 3.42 -1.68
N LEU A 120 -26.99 3.62 -1.49
CA LEU A 120 -26.00 2.53 -1.52
C LEU A 120 -25.77 1.88 -0.13
N LYS A 121 -26.59 2.22 0.87
CA LYS A 121 -26.46 1.70 2.24
C LYS A 121 -26.63 0.17 2.29
N ASP A 122 -27.57 -0.37 1.53
CA ASP A 122 -27.83 -1.82 1.52
C ASP A 122 -26.76 -2.58 0.74
N GLU A 123 -26.20 -1.99 -0.32
CA GLU A 123 -25.03 -2.56 -1.00
C GLU A 123 -23.79 -2.56 -0.10
N ARG A 124 -23.63 -1.51 0.74
CA ARG A 124 -22.60 -1.48 1.77
C ARG A 124 -22.80 -2.58 2.82
N LYS A 125 -24.05 -2.88 3.20
CA LYS A 125 -24.37 -4.01 4.09
C LYS A 125 -24.14 -5.37 3.41
N ARG A 126 -24.38 -5.49 2.10
CA ARG A 126 -24.07 -6.71 1.33
C ARG A 126 -22.58 -7.01 1.23
N LEU A 127 -21.72 -6.01 1.45
CA LEU A 127 -20.27 -6.22 1.63
C LEU A 127 -19.91 -6.73 3.03
N ASP A 128 -20.84 -6.68 3.98
CA ASP A 128 -20.63 -7.18 5.33
C ASP A 128 -20.82 -8.69 5.33
N ILE A 129 -19.78 -9.36 4.85
CA ILE A 129 -19.71 -10.82 4.80
C ILE A 129 -19.42 -11.39 6.20
N PRO A 130 -19.94 -12.59 6.52
CA PRO A 130 -19.68 -13.27 7.79
C PRO A 130 -18.17 -13.40 8.08
N LYS A 131 -17.82 -13.45 9.37
CA LYS A 131 -16.42 -13.61 9.80
C LYS A 131 -15.77 -14.86 9.21
N GLU A 132 -16.51 -15.97 9.15
CA GLU A 132 -16.06 -17.22 8.55
C GLU A 132 -15.72 -17.04 7.06
N THR A 133 -16.59 -16.36 6.30
CA THR A 133 -16.33 -16.03 4.90
C THR A 133 -15.11 -15.14 4.73
N ARG A 134 -14.89 -14.17 5.64
CA ARG A 134 -13.66 -13.35 5.63
C ARG A 134 -12.40 -14.20 5.85
N GLN A 135 -12.44 -15.11 6.82
CA GLN A 135 -11.33 -16.01 7.11
C GLN A 135 -11.04 -16.93 5.92
N GLU A 136 -12.08 -17.47 5.28
CA GLU A 136 -11.92 -18.33 4.11
C GLU A 136 -11.35 -17.57 2.90
N ILE A 137 -11.77 -16.30 2.68
CA ILE A 137 -11.16 -15.44 1.66
C ILE A 137 -9.66 -15.24 1.94
N ILE A 138 -9.29 -14.95 3.18
CA ILE A 138 -7.90 -14.75 3.57
C ILE A 138 -7.10 -16.03 3.37
N ARG A 139 -7.63 -17.18 3.84
CA ARG A 139 -7.00 -18.49 3.70
C ARG A 139 -6.75 -18.84 2.23
N ARG A 140 -7.76 -18.78 1.36
CA ARG A 140 -7.59 -19.06 -0.08
C ARG A 140 -6.60 -18.11 -0.73
N TYR A 141 -6.65 -16.82 -0.40
CA TYR A 141 -5.69 -15.86 -0.95
C TYR A 141 -4.27 -16.14 -0.49
N HIS A 142 -4.09 -16.50 0.78
CA HIS A 142 -2.82 -16.93 1.35
C HIS A 142 -2.29 -18.15 0.62
N ASP A 143 -3.11 -19.19 0.44
CA ASP A 143 -2.73 -20.44 -0.23
C ASP A 143 -2.27 -20.18 -1.68
N TYR A 144 -2.97 -19.32 -2.43
CA TYR A 144 -2.54 -18.92 -3.77
C TYR A 144 -1.18 -18.21 -3.81
N VAL A 145 -0.81 -17.49 -2.74
CA VAL A 145 0.51 -16.84 -2.64
C VAL A 145 1.57 -17.88 -2.28
N VAL A 146 1.29 -18.77 -1.33
CA VAL A 146 2.21 -19.85 -0.91
C VAL A 146 2.52 -20.79 -2.07
N GLN A 147 1.50 -21.19 -2.84
CA GLN A 147 1.63 -22.09 -3.97
C GLN A 147 2.14 -21.40 -5.24
N MET A 148 2.35 -20.06 -5.21
CA MET A 148 2.69 -19.25 -6.38
C MET A 148 1.69 -19.37 -7.54
N GLU A 149 0.48 -19.86 -7.27
CA GLU A 149 -0.54 -20.13 -8.29
C GLU A 149 -1.23 -18.83 -8.71
N ARG A 150 -1.45 -18.68 -10.02
CA ARG A 150 -2.08 -17.50 -10.64
C ARG A 150 -3.22 -17.92 -11.57
N PRO A 151 -4.46 -17.99 -11.06
CA PRO A 151 -5.62 -18.29 -11.89
C PRO A 151 -5.78 -17.26 -13.03
N PRO A 152 -6.25 -17.67 -14.23
CA PRO A 152 -6.32 -16.80 -15.41
C PRO A 152 -7.27 -15.61 -15.24
N LYS A 153 -8.36 -15.79 -14.47
CA LYS A 153 -9.30 -14.71 -14.13
C LYS A 153 -8.76 -13.79 -13.01
N GLY A 154 -7.67 -14.19 -12.35
CA GLY A 154 -7.06 -13.52 -11.21
C GLY A 154 -7.63 -13.99 -9.86
N ARG A 155 -6.75 -14.19 -8.87
CA ARG A 155 -7.06 -14.77 -7.55
C ARG A 155 -8.34 -14.22 -6.91
N ARG A 156 -8.48 -12.90 -6.84
CA ARG A 156 -9.66 -12.26 -6.21
C ARG A 156 -10.97 -12.51 -6.95
N LYS A 157 -10.93 -12.60 -8.29
CA LYS A 157 -12.12 -12.90 -9.09
C LYS A 157 -12.49 -14.38 -8.96
N THR A 158 -11.50 -15.27 -8.91
CA THR A 158 -11.71 -16.70 -8.64
C THR A 158 -12.36 -16.92 -7.27
N ILE A 159 -11.77 -16.35 -6.20
CA ILE A 159 -12.35 -16.46 -4.84
C ILE A 159 -13.78 -15.92 -4.79
N ALA A 160 -14.06 -14.80 -5.47
CA ALA A 160 -15.39 -14.22 -5.51
C ALA A 160 -16.40 -15.16 -6.18
N ALA A 161 -16.03 -15.78 -7.31
CA ALA A 161 -16.86 -16.74 -8.01
C ALA A 161 -17.11 -18.00 -7.18
N ASP A 162 -16.06 -18.57 -6.57
CA ASP A 162 -16.15 -19.82 -5.81
C ASP A 162 -16.98 -19.70 -4.54
N LEU A 163 -16.88 -18.56 -3.84
CA LEU A 163 -17.60 -18.32 -2.58
C LEU A 163 -18.96 -17.64 -2.80
N GLY A 164 -19.35 -17.34 -4.05
CA GLY A 164 -20.59 -16.64 -4.36
C GLY A 164 -20.68 -15.22 -3.77
N VAL A 165 -19.54 -14.58 -3.51
CA VAL A 165 -19.45 -13.23 -2.93
C VAL A 165 -19.08 -12.20 -3.98
N THR A 166 -19.35 -10.92 -3.71
CA THR A 166 -18.95 -9.86 -4.66
C THR A 166 -17.44 -9.70 -4.71
N PHE A 167 -16.89 -9.42 -5.90
CA PHE A 167 -15.47 -9.12 -6.10
C PHE A 167 -14.97 -8.01 -5.16
N ARG A 168 -15.81 -7.00 -4.93
CA ARG A 168 -15.52 -5.89 -4.03
C ARG A 168 -15.37 -6.35 -2.57
N ALA A 169 -16.21 -7.27 -2.08
CA ALA A 169 -16.08 -7.82 -0.73
C ALA A 169 -14.74 -8.54 -0.54
N VAL A 170 -14.33 -9.34 -1.52
CA VAL A 170 -13.01 -10.00 -1.54
C VAL A 170 -11.89 -8.97 -1.59
N ALA A 171 -11.98 -7.98 -2.47
CA ALA A 171 -10.94 -6.97 -2.64
C ALA A 171 -10.73 -6.11 -1.38
N VAL A 172 -11.81 -5.75 -0.68
CA VAL A 172 -11.75 -5.01 0.59
C VAL A 172 -11.15 -5.89 1.68
N THR A 173 -11.64 -7.13 1.83
CA THR A 173 -11.14 -8.08 2.86
C THR A 173 -9.64 -8.33 2.71
N VAL A 174 -9.18 -8.65 1.49
CA VAL A 174 -7.75 -8.88 1.22
C VAL A 174 -6.93 -7.62 1.46
N ARG A 175 -7.48 -6.42 1.16
CA ARG A 175 -6.75 -5.17 1.41
C ARG A 175 -6.60 -4.90 2.89
N ASP A 176 -7.67 -5.03 3.66
CA ASP A 176 -7.67 -4.72 5.08
C ASP A 176 -6.73 -5.68 5.81
N TRP A 177 -6.79 -6.98 5.50
CA TRP A 177 -5.80 -7.96 5.97
C TRP A 177 -4.35 -7.59 5.58
N LYS A 178 -4.11 -7.17 4.34
CA LYS A 178 -2.76 -6.72 3.91
C LYS A 178 -2.23 -5.49 4.67
N ARG A 179 -3.09 -4.69 5.31
CA ARG A 179 -2.67 -3.55 6.14
C ARG A 179 -2.22 -3.97 7.53
N GLU A 180 -2.69 -5.12 8.00
CA GLU A 180 -2.30 -5.72 9.28
C GLU A 180 -0.95 -6.44 9.16
N LEU A 181 -0.55 -6.84 7.95
CA LEU A 181 0.74 -7.45 7.65
C LEU A 181 1.84 -6.39 7.49
N SER A 182 3.08 -6.80 7.79
CA SER A 182 4.28 -6.03 7.46
C SER A 182 4.34 -5.71 5.96
N SER A 183 4.91 -4.54 5.63
CA SER A 183 4.96 -4.10 4.25
C SER A 183 6.18 -4.71 3.56
N VAL A 184 5.97 -5.48 2.49
CA VAL A 184 7.05 -5.95 1.60
C VAL A 184 7.91 -4.80 1.05
N LYS A 185 7.39 -3.56 1.06
CA LYS A 185 8.15 -2.37 0.65
C LYS A 185 9.25 -1.97 1.63
N GLU A 186 9.18 -2.45 2.88
CA GLU A 186 10.18 -2.18 3.92
C GLU A 186 11.46 -3.00 3.72
N LEU A 187 11.42 -4.07 2.91
CA LEU A 187 12.61 -4.81 2.53
C LEU A 187 13.60 -3.88 1.82
N ASN A 188 14.80 -3.77 2.38
CA ASN A 188 15.88 -2.99 1.79
C ASN A 188 16.42 -3.68 0.52
N ARG A 189 17.25 -2.97 -0.23
CA ARG A 189 17.77 -3.45 -1.51
C ARG A 189 18.57 -4.75 -1.37
N GLU A 190 19.38 -4.84 -0.33
CA GLU A 190 20.24 -6.00 -0.08
C GLU A 190 19.44 -7.23 0.33
N GLN A 191 18.41 -7.07 1.16
CA GLN A 191 17.47 -8.12 1.53
C GLN A 191 16.76 -8.66 0.28
N ARG A 192 16.24 -7.77 -0.57
CA ARG A 192 15.60 -8.16 -1.84
C ARG A 192 16.54 -8.96 -2.74
N PHE A 193 17.78 -8.51 -2.88
CA PHE A 193 18.82 -9.20 -3.65
C PHE A 193 19.09 -10.61 -3.10
N ARG A 194 19.29 -10.73 -1.78
CA ARG A 194 19.54 -12.02 -1.13
C ARG A 194 18.36 -12.98 -1.28
N ILE A 195 17.13 -12.48 -1.17
CA ILE A 195 15.91 -13.29 -1.37
C ILE A 195 15.84 -13.79 -2.80
N GLU A 196 16.01 -12.91 -3.78
CA GLU A 196 15.96 -13.26 -5.20
C GLU A 196 17.04 -14.29 -5.55
N LYS A 197 18.28 -14.09 -5.09
CA LYS A 197 19.39 -15.02 -5.28
C LYS A 197 19.11 -16.40 -4.68
N SER A 198 18.69 -16.45 -3.41
CA SER A 198 18.42 -17.70 -2.71
C SER A 198 17.25 -18.46 -3.35
N TYR A 199 16.24 -17.72 -3.82
CA TYR A 199 15.11 -18.28 -4.57
C TYR A 199 15.55 -18.98 -5.86
N PHE A 200 16.34 -18.33 -6.71
CA PHE A 200 16.77 -18.96 -7.96
C PHE A 200 17.70 -20.15 -7.72
N GLN A 201 18.57 -20.09 -6.71
CA GLN A 201 19.37 -21.24 -6.29
C GLN A 201 18.50 -22.40 -5.78
N ALA A 202 17.42 -22.11 -5.06
CA ALA A 202 16.50 -23.15 -4.59
C ALA A 202 15.69 -23.79 -5.72
N LEU A 203 15.28 -23.00 -6.72
CA LEU A 203 14.63 -23.51 -7.92
C LEU A 203 15.54 -24.45 -8.71
N GLU A 204 16.82 -24.12 -8.86
CA GLU A 204 17.81 -24.99 -9.50
C GLU A 204 17.99 -26.31 -8.75
N ASN A 205 18.00 -26.25 -7.41
CA ASN A 205 18.15 -27.41 -6.55
C ASN A 205 16.83 -28.15 -6.25
N ARG A 206 15.71 -27.77 -6.90
CA ARG A 206 14.36 -28.32 -6.68
C ARG A 206 13.94 -28.38 -5.21
N ARG A 207 14.39 -27.42 -4.39
CA ARG A 207 14.03 -27.35 -2.97
C ARG A 207 12.61 -26.82 -2.78
N PRO A 208 11.85 -27.30 -1.77
CA PRO A 208 10.55 -26.72 -1.43
C PRO A 208 10.66 -25.23 -1.07
N LEU A 209 9.77 -24.41 -1.64
CA LEU A 209 9.76 -22.96 -1.41
C LEU A 209 9.38 -22.58 0.03
N ALA A 210 8.60 -23.43 0.71
CA ALA A 210 8.17 -23.20 2.09
C ALA A 210 9.39 -23.19 3.04
N ASP A 211 10.20 -24.24 3.00
CA ASP A 211 11.42 -24.39 3.81
C ASP A 211 12.39 -23.22 3.56
N LEU A 212 12.56 -22.84 2.29
CA LEU A 212 13.38 -21.70 1.92
C LEU A 212 12.86 -20.38 2.49
N ALA A 213 11.55 -20.16 2.45
CA ALA A 213 10.94 -18.96 3.01
C ALA A 213 11.14 -18.86 4.52
N GLU A 214 11.10 -20.00 5.24
CA GLU A 214 11.39 -20.06 6.67
C GLU A 214 12.86 -19.73 6.97
N GLU A 215 13.80 -20.33 6.25
CA GLU A 215 15.24 -20.05 6.37
C GLU A 215 15.54 -18.56 6.12
N MET A 216 14.99 -18.00 5.03
CA MET A 216 15.20 -16.60 4.67
C MET A 216 14.56 -15.64 5.69
N ALA A 217 13.37 -15.97 6.19
CA ALA A 217 12.70 -15.18 7.21
C ALA A 217 13.50 -15.14 8.52
N GLY A 218 14.09 -16.26 8.93
CA GLY A 218 15.00 -16.34 10.08
C GLY A 218 16.26 -15.49 9.91
N ALA A 219 16.85 -15.50 8.70
CA ALA A 219 18.08 -14.75 8.42
C ALA A 219 17.87 -13.23 8.28
N ILE A 220 16.71 -12.81 7.74
CA ILE A 220 16.43 -11.40 7.41
C ILE A 220 15.65 -10.69 8.52
N GLY A 221 14.99 -11.45 9.40
CA GLY A 221 14.11 -10.93 10.45
C GLY A 221 12.76 -10.50 9.87
N GLY A 222 11.89 -11.47 9.57
CA GLY A 222 10.55 -11.23 9.04
C GLY A 222 9.64 -12.46 9.11
N SER A 223 8.47 -12.39 8.48
CA SER A 223 7.59 -13.54 8.32
C SER A 223 7.94 -14.32 7.04
N PRO A 224 7.92 -15.66 7.03
CA PRO A 224 8.03 -16.46 5.81
C PRO A 224 7.03 -16.02 4.74
N PHE A 225 5.84 -15.57 5.17
CA PHE A 225 4.83 -15.08 4.27
C PHE A 225 5.23 -13.77 3.56
N ASP A 226 6.02 -12.89 4.20
CA ASP A 226 6.50 -11.67 3.54
C ASP A 226 7.52 -11.98 2.44
N ILE A 227 8.33 -13.02 2.64
CA ILE A 227 9.24 -13.55 1.62
C ILE A 227 8.42 -14.08 0.43
N LEU A 228 7.42 -14.92 0.68
CA LEU A 228 6.54 -15.46 -0.37
C LEU A 228 5.76 -14.35 -1.11
N ARG A 229 5.31 -13.30 -0.41
CA ARG A 229 4.68 -12.14 -1.04
C ARG A 229 5.65 -11.34 -1.91
N TYR A 230 6.93 -11.25 -1.52
CA TYR A 230 7.96 -10.62 -2.34
C TYR A 230 8.23 -11.46 -3.59
N LEU A 231 8.35 -12.78 -3.45
CA LEU A 231 8.49 -13.70 -4.56
C LEU A 231 7.28 -13.60 -5.49
N ASP A 232 6.06 -13.54 -4.96
CA ASP A 232 4.87 -13.31 -5.75
C ASP A 232 4.94 -11.98 -6.52
N LEU A 233 5.45 -10.92 -5.90
CA LEU A 233 5.59 -9.61 -6.54
C LEU A 233 6.55 -9.63 -7.74
N ILE A 234 7.68 -10.33 -7.66
CA ILE A 234 8.67 -10.34 -8.77
C ILE A 234 8.20 -11.12 -10.01
N HIS A 235 7.12 -11.90 -9.88
CA HIS A 235 6.45 -12.61 -10.98
C HIS A 235 5.16 -11.90 -11.43
N ASP A 236 4.84 -10.71 -10.90
CA ASP A 236 3.65 -9.95 -11.27
C ASP A 236 3.88 -9.00 -12.45
N GLY A 237 2.80 -8.67 -13.16
CA GLY A 237 2.78 -7.54 -14.09
C GLY A 237 2.99 -7.84 -15.58
N ILE A 238 3.06 -9.11 -16.00
CA ILE A 238 3.29 -9.49 -17.41
C ILE A 238 2.25 -8.87 -18.35
N GLU A 239 1.00 -8.83 -17.91
CA GLU A 239 -0.12 -8.21 -18.62
C GLU A 239 0.06 -6.71 -18.86
N ARG A 240 0.75 -6.01 -17.94
CA ARG A 240 1.02 -4.56 -18.06
C ARG A 240 2.12 -4.27 -19.08
N LEU A 241 2.93 -5.27 -19.41
CA LEU A 241 4.06 -5.17 -20.34
C LEU A 241 3.73 -5.69 -21.74
N LYS A 242 2.48 -6.06 -22.03
CA LYS A 242 2.05 -6.53 -23.35
C LYS A 242 2.32 -5.53 -24.48
N LYS A 243 2.28 -4.23 -24.19
CA LYS A 243 2.53 -3.16 -25.17
C LYS A 243 4.01 -2.83 -25.36
N VAL A 244 4.89 -3.33 -24.50
CA VAL A 244 6.33 -3.10 -24.61
C VAL A 244 6.89 -4.00 -25.71
N PRO A 245 7.71 -3.48 -26.64
CA PRO A 245 8.35 -4.30 -27.67
C PRO A 245 9.15 -5.46 -27.06
N ASP A 246 9.09 -6.62 -27.70
CA ASP A 246 9.93 -7.76 -27.35
C ASP A 246 11.39 -7.51 -27.77
N ALA A 247 12.33 -7.99 -26.96
CA ALA A 247 13.74 -7.98 -27.30
C ALA A 247 14.02 -8.97 -28.43
N THR A 248 15.01 -8.69 -29.28
CA THR A 248 15.49 -9.68 -30.25
C THR A 248 16.13 -10.88 -29.54
N PRO A 249 16.28 -12.05 -30.20
CA PRO A 249 16.95 -13.21 -29.61
C PRO A 249 18.38 -12.93 -29.14
N GLU A 250 19.10 -12.03 -29.81
CA GLU A 250 20.44 -11.60 -29.43
C GLU A 250 20.40 -10.73 -28.17
N GLU A 251 19.53 -9.71 -28.14
CA GLU A 251 19.31 -8.86 -26.97
C GLU A 251 18.88 -9.69 -25.76
N TRP A 252 18.00 -10.66 -25.98
CA TRP A 252 17.53 -11.60 -24.95
C TRP A 252 18.70 -12.34 -24.29
N LYS A 253 19.60 -12.92 -25.07
CA LYS A 253 20.78 -13.63 -24.55
C LYS A 253 21.69 -12.71 -23.74
N VAL A 254 21.91 -11.48 -24.20
CA VAL A 254 22.75 -10.51 -23.48
C VAL A 254 22.09 -10.09 -22.17
N VAL A 255 20.78 -9.83 -22.17
CA VAL A 255 20.00 -9.52 -20.95
C VAL A 255 20.10 -10.66 -19.94
N LEU A 256 19.91 -11.91 -20.36
CA LEU A 256 19.98 -13.07 -19.47
C LEU A 256 21.39 -13.33 -18.94
N SER A 257 22.41 -13.14 -19.77
CA SER A 257 23.82 -13.24 -19.35
C SER A 257 24.12 -12.21 -18.26
N ALA A 258 23.74 -10.94 -18.47
CA ALA A 258 23.93 -9.88 -17.47
C ALA A 258 23.11 -10.13 -16.19
N TYR A 259 21.94 -10.76 -16.29
CA TYR A 259 21.14 -11.15 -15.14
C TYR A 259 21.75 -12.30 -14.35
N THR A 260 22.37 -13.26 -15.03
CA THR A 260 23.09 -14.38 -14.40
C THR A 260 24.34 -13.87 -13.67
N GLU A 261 25.07 -12.93 -14.27
CA GLU A 261 26.18 -12.19 -13.63
C GLU A 261 25.70 -11.45 -12.37
N TYR A 262 24.52 -10.83 -12.42
CA TYR A 262 23.91 -10.20 -11.25
C TYR A 262 23.58 -11.20 -10.14
N LEU A 263 23.00 -12.36 -10.46
CA LEU A 263 22.68 -13.38 -9.46
C LEU A 263 23.94 -14.02 -8.84
N SER A 264 25.04 -14.10 -9.58
CA SER A 264 26.31 -14.63 -9.06
C SER A 264 27.08 -13.63 -8.19
N ALA A 265 26.82 -12.33 -8.33
CA ALA A 265 27.47 -11.27 -7.57
C ALA A 265 27.32 -11.42 -6.04
N ALA A 266 28.28 -10.87 -5.28
CA ALA A 266 28.27 -10.89 -3.81
C ALA A 266 27.26 -9.91 -3.21
N SER A 267 27.00 -8.79 -3.89
CA SER A 267 26.14 -7.70 -3.43
C SER A 267 25.34 -7.10 -4.60
N PRO A 268 24.20 -6.45 -4.34
CA PRO A 268 23.47 -5.76 -5.39
C PRO A 268 24.32 -4.64 -6.03
N PRO A 269 24.19 -4.38 -7.34
CA PRO A 269 24.90 -3.30 -8.01
C PRO A 269 24.44 -1.93 -7.47
N GLU A 270 25.23 -0.87 -7.60
CA GLU A 270 24.77 0.48 -7.19
C GLU A 270 23.69 1.06 -8.12
N PRO A 271 23.78 0.99 -9.47
CA PRO A 271 22.67 1.40 -10.33
C PRO A 271 21.51 0.41 -10.27
N PHE A 272 20.28 0.86 -10.50
CA PHE A 272 19.13 -0.05 -10.60
C PHE A 272 19.36 -1.11 -11.68
N LEU A 273 19.07 -2.39 -11.37
CA LEU A 273 19.33 -3.54 -12.24
C LEU A 273 18.88 -3.32 -13.69
N HIS A 274 17.62 -2.90 -13.87
CA HIS A 274 17.05 -2.68 -15.21
C HIS A 274 17.78 -1.60 -15.99
N ASN A 275 18.24 -0.52 -15.32
CA ASN A 275 18.99 0.55 -15.97
C ASN A 275 20.41 0.10 -16.31
N LEU A 276 21.03 -0.69 -15.44
CA LEU A 276 22.37 -1.25 -15.67
C LEU A 276 22.38 -2.19 -16.87
N ILE A 277 21.41 -3.10 -16.94
CA ILE A 277 21.31 -4.04 -18.06
C ILE A 277 20.93 -3.28 -19.35
N ALA A 278 20.01 -2.33 -19.28
CA ALA A 278 19.65 -1.47 -20.41
C ALA A 278 20.86 -0.73 -20.98
N ALA A 279 21.73 -0.19 -20.12
CA ALA A 279 22.95 0.49 -20.56
C ALA A 279 23.95 -0.46 -21.24
N LYS A 280 24.06 -1.73 -20.79
CA LYS A 280 24.92 -2.74 -21.43
C LYS A 280 24.38 -3.26 -22.76
N THR A 281 23.05 -3.34 -22.89
CA THR A 281 22.36 -4.00 -24.02
C THR A 281 21.89 -3.03 -25.11
N GLY A 282 21.73 -1.76 -24.77
CA GLY A 282 21.14 -0.75 -25.65
C GLY A 282 19.60 -0.76 -25.70
N VAL A 283 18.94 -1.69 -25.00
CA VAL A 283 17.47 -1.75 -24.95
C VAL A 283 16.88 -0.87 -23.85
N THR A 284 15.57 -0.62 -23.91
CA THR A 284 14.90 0.16 -22.87
C THR A 284 14.77 -0.63 -21.55
N PRO A 285 14.78 0.02 -20.37
CA PRO A 285 14.58 -0.66 -19.09
C PRO A 285 13.25 -1.44 -19.00
N GLN A 286 12.22 -1.01 -19.73
CA GLN A 286 10.93 -1.71 -19.79
C GLN A 286 11.03 -3.01 -20.58
N THR A 287 11.79 -3.02 -21.68
CA THR A 287 12.10 -4.23 -22.46
C THR A 287 12.88 -5.22 -21.60
N VAL A 288 13.91 -4.75 -20.88
CA VAL A 288 14.64 -5.59 -19.90
C VAL A 288 13.67 -6.18 -18.87
N HIS A 289 12.78 -5.36 -18.31
CA HIS A 289 11.82 -5.83 -17.30
C HIS A 289 10.88 -6.91 -17.86
N LYS A 290 10.40 -6.75 -19.10
CA LYS A 290 9.57 -7.74 -19.79
C LYS A 290 10.33 -9.07 -19.99
N THR A 291 11.55 -9.00 -20.53
CA THR A 291 12.42 -10.16 -20.75
C THR A 291 12.71 -10.92 -19.46
N LEU A 292 13.12 -10.20 -18.40
CA LEU A 292 13.38 -10.83 -17.11
C LEU A 292 12.12 -11.46 -16.52
N LEU A 293 10.97 -10.79 -16.63
CA LEU A 293 9.72 -11.34 -16.11
C LEU A 293 9.30 -12.62 -16.85
N GLN A 294 9.44 -12.65 -18.17
CA GLN A 294 9.19 -13.86 -18.97
C GLN A 294 10.12 -15.00 -18.55
N TYR A 295 11.43 -14.73 -18.46
CA TYR A 295 12.42 -15.71 -18.00
C TYR A 295 12.09 -16.28 -16.61
N ARG A 296 11.72 -15.42 -15.65
CA ARG A 296 11.34 -15.86 -14.29
C ARG A 296 10.11 -16.76 -14.30
N LEU A 297 9.11 -16.42 -15.10
CA LEU A 297 7.89 -17.22 -15.24
C LEU A 297 8.17 -18.57 -15.91
N GLU A 298 9.06 -18.63 -16.90
CA GLU A 298 9.51 -19.88 -17.52
C GLU A 298 10.20 -20.78 -16.52
N ARG A 299 11.18 -20.26 -15.76
CA ARG A 299 11.87 -21.01 -14.70
C ARG A 299 10.93 -21.50 -13.60
N LEU A 300 9.94 -20.70 -13.22
CA LEU A 300 8.92 -21.12 -12.26
C LEU A 300 8.07 -22.27 -12.80
N ARG A 301 7.68 -22.25 -14.08
CA ARG A 301 6.91 -23.33 -14.70
C ARG A 301 7.71 -24.63 -14.76
N GLU A 302 8.98 -24.56 -15.15
CA GLU A 302 9.90 -25.71 -15.16
C GLU A 302 10.06 -26.33 -13.77
N ALA A 303 10.07 -25.52 -12.72
CA ALA A 303 10.19 -26.01 -11.35
C ALA A 303 8.90 -26.61 -10.78
N ILE A 304 7.72 -26.19 -11.27
CA ILE A 304 6.41 -26.67 -10.80
C ILE A 304 5.96 -27.93 -11.55
N ILE A 305 6.32 -28.07 -12.84
CA ILE A 305 6.00 -29.28 -13.61
C ILE A 305 6.99 -30.38 -13.20
N PRO A 306 6.56 -31.46 -12.53
CA PRO A 306 7.44 -32.60 -12.34
C PRO A 306 7.78 -33.18 -13.72
N ASP A 307 9.06 -33.50 -13.95
CA ASP A 307 9.48 -34.23 -15.15
C ASP A 307 8.52 -35.42 -15.35
N PRO A 308 7.93 -35.59 -16.54
CA PRO A 308 7.27 -36.83 -16.90
C PRO A 308 8.37 -37.88 -17.08
N ASN A 309 8.78 -38.50 -15.97
CA ASN A 309 9.45 -39.79 -16.00
C ASN A 309 8.41 -40.89 -16.24
#